data_AF-A0A2V9KX44-F1
#
_entry.id   AF-A0A2V9KX44-F1
#
_cell.length_a   1.000
_cell.length_b   1.000
_cell.length_c   1.000
_cell.angle_alpha   90.00
_cell.angle_beta   90.00
_cell.angle_gamma   90.00
#
_symmetry.space_group_name_H-M   'P 1'
#
loop_
_entity.id
_entity.type
_entity.pdbx_description
1 polymer ?
#
loop_
_entity_poly.entity_id
_entity_poly.type
_entity_poly.pdbx_seq_one_letter_code
_entity_poly.pdbx_strand_id
1 'polypeptide(L)'
;MLDYQLAHGTTPADWNWASVPFATNCDDEPEYGRCLQDLPREFYGGIETDKVGELGIGYVLFYEMTGERKYLDAAIRCAEALAKHVRPGDEEHTPWSFRVDARTGQVIAGEEYGGMIVAPVRLFDELVRLNAGDAASFEKARDVAWKWIRDYPMNGESRAYDKWSGYFEDVPKDTANVNQASPTMTSYYILTREDPARVDPGWVNDVGHLIDWVRQKFGRGPYFGAWAIDEQGAPPAYLGCCSRAGLASDTSRWGGINAMYYEKTGDAQAREDAFRSLNYATYFAASDGKISCCGQGFGGQYWFDDGYGDYIRNFMWAMGAVPEFAPVGETHLLHSTSVVQKVSYGKRRVSYQTFDRASTEVLRLNFEPTLVAAGGMTLAERHDLQQQGYTVQSLASGDYVVRVRHVNSGAVSVAGD
;
A
#
# COMPACT_ATOMS: atom_id res chain seq x y z
N MET A 1 7.93 -15.08 -6.98
CA MET A 1 8.53 -14.32 -5.86
C MET A 1 8.07 -14.86 -4.50
N LEU A 2 6.77 -14.86 -4.18
CA LEU A 2 6.30 -15.36 -2.86
C LEU A 2 6.63 -16.83 -2.58
N ASP A 3 6.51 -17.73 -3.55
CA ASP A 3 6.95 -19.12 -3.39
C ASP A 3 8.45 -19.23 -3.11
N TYR A 4 9.24 -18.37 -3.76
CA TYR A 4 10.68 -18.32 -3.57
C TYR A 4 11.03 -17.86 -2.15
N GLN A 5 10.37 -16.80 -1.67
CA GLN A 5 10.51 -16.35 -0.29
C GLN A 5 10.16 -17.43 0.74
N LEU A 6 9.08 -18.19 0.51
CA LEU A 6 8.68 -19.27 1.42
C LEU A 6 9.71 -20.41 1.43
N ALA A 7 10.38 -20.66 0.30
CA ALA A 7 11.38 -21.71 0.18
C ALA A 7 12.77 -21.30 0.69
N HIS A 8 13.16 -20.03 0.54
CA HIS A 8 14.54 -19.56 0.70
C HIS A 8 14.72 -18.42 1.71
N GLY A 9 13.63 -17.88 2.25
CA GLY A 9 13.69 -16.64 3.04
C GLY A 9 12.78 -16.60 4.25
N THR A 10 12.60 -17.72 4.92
CA THR A 10 11.81 -17.84 6.15
C THR A 10 12.70 -18.26 7.32
N THR A 11 12.55 -17.61 8.47
CA THR A 11 13.30 -17.95 9.68
C THR A 11 12.94 -19.36 10.19
N PRO A 12 13.88 -20.09 10.81
CA PRO A 12 13.58 -21.38 11.44
C PRO A 12 12.45 -21.30 12.49
N ALA A 13 11.69 -22.39 12.60
CA ALA A 13 10.49 -22.45 13.43
C ALA A 13 10.75 -22.48 14.95
N ASP A 14 11.99 -22.74 15.37
CA ASP A 14 12.42 -22.79 16.76
C ASP A 14 13.05 -21.47 17.25
N TRP A 15 13.07 -20.43 16.40
CA TRP A 15 13.59 -19.12 16.74
C TRP A 15 12.60 -18.27 17.53
N ASN A 16 13.10 -17.22 18.18
CA ASN A 16 12.26 -16.26 18.91
C ASN A 16 11.19 -15.63 18.00
N TRP A 17 11.61 -15.19 16.81
CA TRP A 17 10.79 -14.82 15.67
C TRP A 17 10.72 -15.99 14.68
N ALA A 18 9.81 -16.92 14.94
CA ALA A 18 9.68 -18.16 14.20
C ALA A 18 8.89 -17.99 12.89
N SER A 19 9.39 -18.61 11.81
CA SER A 19 8.68 -18.72 10.52
C SER A 19 8.20 -17.39 9.90
N VAL A 20 8.99 -16.33 10.07
CA VAL A 20 8.76 -15.01 9.48
C VAL A 20 9.77 -14.75 8.36
N PRO A 21 9.48 -13.83 7.42
CA PRO A 21 10.41 -13.56 6.34
C PRO A 21 11.68 -12.84 6.82
N PHE A 22 12.81 -13.19 6.22
CA PHE A 22 13.99 -12.34 6.20
C PHE A 22 13.77 -11.14 5.28
N ALA A 23 14.33 -9.99 5.65
CA ALA A 23 14.18 -8.74 4.90
C ALA A 23 15.18 -8.60 3.75
N THR A 24 16.35 -9.24 3.86
CA THR A 24 17.47 -9.02 2.92
C THR A 24 18.15 -10.33 2.51
N ASN A 25 18.81 -10.29 1.35
CA ASN A 25 19.80 -11.27 0.90
C ASN A 25 21.04 -10.51 0.39
N CYS A 26 22.19 -11.18 0.33
CA CYS A 26 23.37 -10.58 -0.30
C CYS A 26 23.22 -10.56 -1.82
N ASP A 27 23.85 -9.58 -2.48
CA ASP A 27 23.87 -9.47 -3.94
C ASP A 27 24.18 -10.81 -4.62
N ASP A 28 23.35 -11.18 -5.60
CA ASP A 28 23.43 -12.42 -6.37
C ASP A 28 23.36 -13.73 -5.55
N GLU A 29 23.03 -13.66 -4.25
CA GLU A 29 22.83 -14.85 -3.42
C GLU A 29 21.36 -15.31 -3.43
N PRO A 30 21.09 -16.62 -3.60
CA PRO A 30 19.73 -17.14 -3.66
C PRO A 30 19.04 -17.22 -2.29
N GLU A 31 19.80 -17.29 -1.20
CA GLU A 31 19.28 -17.48 0.15
C GLU A 31 19.18 -16.13 0.89
N TYR A 32 18.10 -15.93 1.63
CA TYR A 32 17.93 -14.72 2.44
C TYR A 32 18.49 -14.86 3.85
N GLY A 33 18.58 -13.74 4.55
CA GLY A 33 18.90 -13.63 5.97
C GLY A 33 20.28 -13.06 6.28
N ARG A 34 20.97 -12.53 5.25
CA ARG A 34 22.31 -11.91 5.34
C ARG A 34 22.32 -10.54 4.66
N CYS A 35 23.42 -9.82 4.82
CA CYS A 35 23.60 -8.48 4.27
C CYS A 35 22.53 -7.48 4.74
N LEU A 36 22.11 -7.62 6.00
CA LEU A 36 21.40 -6.54 6.67
C LEU A 36 22.37 -5.35 6.85
N GLN A 37 21.90 -4.15 6.56
CA GLN A 37 22.71 -2.93 6.65
C GLN A 37 23.30 -2.74 8.06
N ASP A 38 24.49 -2.13 8.11
CA ASP A 38 25.30 -1.91 9.33
C ASP A 38 25.78 -3.18 10.05
N LEU A 39 25.58 -4.37 9.48
CA LEU A 39 26.08 -5.64 10.03
C LEU A 39 27.15 -6.29 9.14
N PRO A 40 28.02 -7.13 9.73
CA PRO A 40 28.94 -7.95 8.95
C PRO A 40 28.17 -8.85 7.98
N ARG A 41 28.72 -9.09 6.77
CA ARG A 41 28.06 -9.90 5.73
C ARG A 41 27.78 -11.33 6.18
N GLU A 42 28.58 -11.85 7.11
CA GLU A 42 28.42 -13.17 7.73
C GLU A 42 27.31 -13.23 8.79
N PHE A 43 26.82 -12.08 9.27
CA PHE A 43 25.71 -12.07 10.22
C PHE A 43 24.47 -12.63 9.54
N TYR A 44 23.91 -13.67 10.17
CA TYR A 44 22.71 -14.34 9.74
C TYR A 44 21.65 -14.25 10.83
N GLY A 45 20.45 -13.79 10.50
CA GLY A 45 19.33 -13.77 11.44
C GLY A 45 18.64 -12.42 11.64
N GLY A 46 19.12 -11.36 10.99
CA GLY A 46 18.51 -10.03 11.10
C GLY A 46 17.19 -9.95 10.35
N ILE A 47 16.17 -9.36 10.97
CA ILE A 47 14.90 -9.02 10.33
C ILE A 47 14.54 -7.56 10.61
N GLU A 48 13.73 -7.01 9.71
CA GLU A 48 13.03 -5.75 9.88
C GLU A 48 11.55 -6.05 10.17
N THR A 49 11.06 -5.54 11.30
CA THR A 49 9.76 -6.00 11.84
C THR A 49 8.57 -5.48 11.06
N ASP A 50 8.68 -4.32 10.42
CA ASP A 50 7.67 -3.81 9.50
C ASP A 50 7.58 -4.65 8.21
N LYS A 51 8.70 -5.16 7.70
CA LYS A 51 8.74 -6.07 6.53
C LYS A 51 8.02 -7.39 6.78
N VAL A 52 8.00 -7.87 8.02
CA VAL A 52 7.16 -9.01 8.43
C VAL A 52 5.68 -8.68 8.22
N GLY A 53 5.26 -7.46 8.55
CA GLY A 53 3.89 -6.97 8.32
C GLY A 53 3.58 -6.77 6.83
N GLU A 54 4.48 -6.11 6.09
CA GLU A 54 4.30 -5.82 4.66
C GLU A 54 4.19 -7.09 3.80
N LEU A 55 5.11 -8.03 3.99
CA LEU A 55 5.07 -9.28 3.25
C LEU A 55 3.94 -10.18 3.76
N GLY A 56 3.63 -10.11 5.06
CA GLY A 56 2.47 -10.76 5.64
C GLY A 56 1.17 -10.36 4.95
N ILE A 57 0.89 -9.07 4.78
CA ILE A 57 -0.31 -8.63 4.03
C ILE A 57 -0.22 -9.04 2.56
N GLY A 58 0.97 -9.04 1.94
CA GLY A 58 1.19 -9.58 0.60
C GLY A 58 0.78 -11.06 0.48
N TYR A 59 1.08 -11.89 1.47
CA TYR A 59 0.64 -13.28 1.51
C TYR A 59 -0.88 -13.42 1.64
N VAL A 60 -1.55 -12.60 2.43
CA VAL A 60 -3.02 -12.64 2.55
C VAL A 60 -3.68 -12.30 1.20
N LEU A 61 -3.26 -11.20 0.57
CA LEU A 61 -3.80 -10.79 -0.72
C LEU A 61 -3.57 -11.84 -1.81
N PHE A 62 -2.42 -12.52 -1.78
CA PHE A 62 -2.12 -13.58 -2.73
C PHE A 62 -2.91 -14.87 -2.43
N TYR A 63 -3.20 -15.18 -1.16
CA TYR A 63 -4.15 -16.22 -0.80
C TYR A 63 -5.55 -15.90 -1.34
N GLU A 64 -6.03 -14.67 -1.18
CA GLU A 64 -7.35 -14.29 -1.71
C GLU A 64 -7.40 -14.38 -3.24
N MET A 65 -6.30 -14.05 -3.92
CA MET A 65 -6.21 -14.15 -5.37
C MET A 65 -6.20 -15.61 -5.87
N THR A 66 -5.49 -16.51 -5.18
CA THR A 66 -5.20 -17.87 -5.67
C THR A 66 -6.01 -18.98 -5.00
N GLY A 67 -6.47 -18.76 -3.77
CA GLY A 67 -7.03 -19.77 -2.88
C GLY A 67 -5.99 -20.72 -2.26
N GLU A 68 -4.70 -20.54 -2.51
CA GLU A 68 -3.65 -21.44 -2.02
C GLU A 68 -3.36 -21.21 -0.53
N ARG A 69 -3.76 -22.17 0.31
CA ARG A 69 -3.72 -22.05 1.77
C ARG A 69 -2.33 -21.77 2.35
N LYS A 70 -1.25 -22.21 1.68
CA LYS A 70 0.13 -22.01 2.12
C LYS A 70 0.48 -20.53 2.35
N TYR A 71 -0.13 -19.62 1.59
CA TYR A 71 0.08 -18.18 1.76
C TYR A 71 -0.67 -17.64 2.98
N LEU A 72 -1.93 -18.06 3.20
CA LEU A 72 -2.65 -17.69 4.42
C LEU A 72 -1.93 -18.20 5.67
N ASP A 73 -1.42 -19.43 5.64
CA ASP A 73 -0.69 -19.98 6.78
C ASP A 73 0.62 -19.22 7.03
N ALA A 74 1.29 -18.71 5.99
CA ALA A 74 2.46 -17.83 6.13
C ALA A 74 2.11 -16.46 6.72
N ALA A 75 1.01 -15.86 6.27
CA ALA A 75 0.51 -14.61 6.83
C ALA A 75 0.15 -14.73 8.32
N ILE A 76 -0.51 -15.84 8.71
CA ILE A 76 -0.84 -16.13 10.10
C ILE A 76 0.43 -16.22 10.95
N ARG A 77 1.48 -16.90 10.48
CA ARG A 77 2.76 -16.97 11.22
C ARG A 77 3.42 -15.60 11.39
N CYS A 78 3.36 -14.74 10.37
CA CYS A 78 3.82 -13.35 10.47
C CYS A 78 3.04 -12.59 11.56
N ALA A 79 1.71 -12.71 11.54
CA ALA A 79 0.84 -12.04 12.51
C ALA A 79 1.01 -12.58 13.94
N GLU A 80 1.17 -13.89 14.13
CA GLU A 80 1.45 -14.50 15.42
C GLU A 80 2.78 -14.00 16.01
N ALA A 81 3.83 -13.94 15.19
CA ALA A 81 5.12 -13.41 15.60
C ALA A 81 5.03 -11.92 15.98
N LEU A 82 4.34 -11.10 15.18
CA LEU A 82 4.12 -9.68 15.49
C LEU A 82 3.29 -9.51 16.76
N ALA A 83 2.17 -10.22 16.89
CA ALA A 83 1.29 -10.12 18.06
C ALA A 83 1.98 -10.56 19.36
N LYS A 84 2.87 -11.57 19.29
CA LYS A 84 3.70 -12.01 20.42
C LYS A 84 4.67 -10.93 20.91
N HIS A 85 5.18 -10.09 20.00
CA HIS A 85 6.24 -9.10 20.31
C HIS A 85 5.74 -7.65 20.39
N VAL A 86 4.45 -7.40 20.23
CA VAL A 86 3.89 -6.06 20.28
C VAL A 86 4.03 -5.45 21.68
N ARG A 87 4.43 -4.17 21.72
CA ARG A 87 4.43 -3.33 22.92
C ARG A 87 3.73 -1.99 22.65
N PRO A 88 3.28 -1.25 23.68
CA PRO A 88 2.62 0.05 23.51
C PRO A 88 3.43 1.10 22.74
N GLY A 89 4.76 1.07 22.85
CA GLY A 89 5.65 2.10 22.32
C GLY A 89 5.53 3.44 23.06
N ASP A 90 6.40 4.38 22.68
CA ASP A 90 6.41 5.78 23.10
C ASP A 90 7.10 6.66 22.02
N GLU A 91 7.53 7.87 22.38
CA GLU A 91 8.20 8.82 21.48
C GLU A 91 9.59 8.36 20.99
N GLU A 92 10.19 7.40 21.69
CA GLU A 92 11.53 6.87 21.46
C GLU A 92 11.52 5.37 21.11
N HIS A 93 10.38 4.69 21.27
CA HIS A 93 10.22 3.26 20.97
C HIS A 93 8.97 3.00 20.12
N THR A 94 9.12 2.34 18.97
CA THR A 94 7.98 1.85 18.18
C THR A 94 7.35 0.59 18.80
N PRO A 95 6.12 0.20 18.41
CA PRO A 95 5.46 -1.02 18.91
C PRO A 95 6.23 -2.32 18.63
N TRP A 96 7.16 -2.28 17.69
CA TRP A 96 8.21 -3.26 17.47
C TRP A 96 9.49 -2.50 17.17
N SER A 97 10.63 -2.95 17.72
CA SER A 97 11.94 -2.41 17.33
C SER A 97 12.15 -2.62 15.83
N PHE A 98 12.76 -1.66 15.14
CA PHE A 98 12.90 -1.70 13.69
C PHE A 98 13.70 -2.92 13.25
N ARG A 99 14.89 -3.13 13.82
CA ARG A 99 15.75 -4.30 13.54
C ARG A 99 15.99 -5.18 14.76
N VAL A 100 15.83 -6.49 14.59
CA VAL A 100 16.04 -7.49 15.66
C VAL A 100 16.77 -8.72 15.14
N ASP A 101 17.54 -9.38 16.00
CA ASP A 101 18.03 -10.74 15.74
C ASP A 101 16.88 -11.71 15.98
N ALA A 102 16.36 -12.30 14.90
CA ALA A 102 15.22 -13.19 14.93
C ALA A 102 15.44 -14.42 15.82
N ARG A 103 16.68 -14.85 16.05
CA ARG A 103 17.00 -16.00 16.93
C ARG A 103 16.74 -15.68 18.38
N THR A 104 17.23 -14.52 18.82
CA THR A 104 17.29 -14.15 20.25
C THR A 104 16.19 -13.19 20.66
N GLY A 105 15.62 -12.45 19.70
CA GLY A 105 14.73 -11.31 19.94
C GLY A 105 15.46 -10.04 20.39
N GLN A 106 16.80 -10.03 20.39
CA GLN A 106 17.57 -8.85 20.79
C GLN A 106 17.50 -7.76 19.71
N VAL A 107 17.37 -6.52 20.16
CA VAL A 107 17.37 -5.35 19.29
C VAL A 107 18.77 -5.11 18.75
N ILE A 108 18.87 -5.05 17.42
CA ILE A 108 20.15 -4.84 16.74
C ILE A 108 20.50 -3.36 16.82
N ALA A 109 21.74 -3.05 17.20
CA ALA A 109 22.30 -1.70 17.29
C ALA A 109 21.42 -0.68 18.07
N GLY A 110 20.51 -1.15 18.94
CA GLY A 110 19.53 -0.31 19.63
C GLY A 110 18.55 0.40 18.69
N GLU A 111 18.18 -0.20 17.55
CA GLU A 111 17.16 0.28 16.62
C GLU A 111 15.75 0.08 17.17
N GLU A 112 15.45 0.73 18.29
CA GLU A 112 14.17 0.64 19.00
C GLU A 112 13.03 1.43 18.34
N TYR A 113 13.36 2.32 17.42
CA TYR A 113 12.43 3.22 16.75
C TYR A 113 12.54 3.07 15.24
N GLY A 114 11.41 2.81 14.59
CA GLY A 114 11.23 2.96 13.16
C GLY A 114 10.33 1.90 12.56
N GLY A 115 10.31 1.84 11.24
CA GLY A 115 9.50 0.92 10.45
C GLY A 115 8.15 1.53 10.05
N MET A 116 7.59 1.01 8.96
CA MET A 116 6.23 1.35 8.52
C MET A 116 5.19 0.57 9.35
N ILE A 117 4.93 1.04 10.58
CA ILE A 117 4.06 0.38 11.57
C ILE A 117 2.63 0.09 11.05
N VAL A 118 2.13 0.89 10.11
CA VAL A 118 0.81 0.65 9.50
C VAL A 118 0.74 -0.65 8.68
N ALA A 119 1.87 -1.21 8.24
CA ALA A 119 1.88 -2.48 7.51
C ALA A 119 1.43 -3.67 8.38
N PRO A 120 1.99 -3.90 9.59
CA PRO A 120 1.41 -4.81 10.58
C PRO A 120 -0.08 -4.55 10.87
N VAL A 121 -0.50 -3.29 11.00
CA VAL A 121 -1.92 -2.94 11.25
C VAL A 121 -2.81 -3.45 10.12
N ARG A 122 -2.40 -3.27 8.86
CA ARG A 122 -3.10 -3.80 7.67
C ARG A 122 -3.19 -5.32 7.67
N LEU A 123 -2.11 -6.01 8.00
CA LEU A 123 -2.10 -7.47 8.10
C LEU A 123 -3.11 -7.97 9.14
N PHE A 124 -3.10 -7.37 10.34
CA PHE A 124 -4.02 -7.79 11.39
C PHE A 124 -5.47 -7.54 11.02
N ASP A 125 -5.79 -6.37 10.47
CA ASP A 125 -7.15 -6.06 10.00
C ASP A 125 -7.67 -7.11 9.02
N GLU A 126 -6.82 -7.53 8.07
CA GLU A 126 -7.24 -8.48 7.06
C GLU A 126 -7.42 -9.90 7.61
N LEU A 127 -6.55 -10.34 8.52
CA LEU A 127 -6.72 -11.64 9.19
C LEU A 127 -7.92 -11.64 10.15
N VAL A 128 -8.23 -10.52 10.81
CA VAL A 128 -9.45 -10.35 11.61
C VAL A 128 -10.69 -10.41 10.72
N ARG A 129 -10.68 -9.72 9.57
CA ARG A 129 -11.76 -9.78 8.57
C ARG A 129 -12.02 -11.20 8.09
N LEU A 130 -10.96 -11.95 7.80
CA LEU A 130 -11.03 -13.36 7.38
C LEU A 130 -11.33 -14.33 8.54
N ASN A 131 -11.31 -13.87 9.79
CA ASN A 131 -11.38 -14.69 11.00
C ASN A 131 -10.37 -15.86 10.97
N ALA A 132 -9.11 -15.54 10.64
CA ALA A 132 -8.03 -16.49 10.43
C ALA A 132 -6.94 -16.33 11.50
N GLY A 133 -6.46 -17.44 12.06
CA GLY A 133 -5.50 -17.43 13.18
C GLY A 133 -6.14 -17.03 14.51
N ASP A 134 -5.33 -16.47 15.42
CA ASP A 134 -5.82 -15.93 16.70
C ASP A 134 -6.32 -14.49 16.51
N ALA A 135 -7.51 -14.36 15.93
CA ALA A 135 -8.12 -13.08 15.61
C ALA A 135 -8.22 -12.13 16.82
N ALA A 136 -8.42 -12.64 18.04
CA ALA A 136 -8.50 -11.83 19.24
C ALA A 136 -7.14 -11.22 19.61
N SER A 137 -6.05 -11.99 19.54
CA SER A 137 -4.69 -11.47 19.75
C SER A 137 -4.28 -10.49 18.65
N PHE A 138 -4.70 -10.74 17.40
CA PHE A 138 -4.44 -9.85 16.26
C PHE A 138 -5.18 -8.53 16.42
N GLU A 139 -6.44 -8.56 16.85
CA GLU A 139 -7.23 -7.37 17.14
C GLU A 139 -6.55 -6.51 18.21
N LYS A 140 -6.11 -7.14 19.30
CA LYS A 140 -5.37 -6.45 20.37
C LYS A 140 -4.07 -5.83 19.87
N ALA A 141 -3.28 -6.57 19.09
CA ALA A 141 -2.00 -6.08 18.57
C ALA A 141 -2.20 -4.91 17.58
N ARG A 142 -3.21 -5.01 16.71
CA ARG A 142 -3.64 -3.93 15.83
C ARG A 142 -3.98 -2.68 16.62
N ASP A 143 -4.81 -2.80 17.65
CA ASP A 143 -5.27 -1.65 18.44
C ASP A 143 -4.11 -0.96 19.17
N VAL A 144 -3.15 -1.73 19.67
CA VAL A 144 -1.92 -1.19 20.28
C VAL A 144 -1.10 -0.41 19.24
N ALA A 145 -0.83 -0.99 18.08
CA ALA A 145 -0.02 -0.35 17.04
C ALA A 145 -0.71 0.87 16.42
N TRP A 146 -2.02 0.78 16.14
CA TRP A 146 -2.79 1.91 15.62
C TRP A 146 -2.91 3.04 16.64
N LYS A 147 -3.07 2.71 17.93
CA LYS A 147 -3.03 3.71 19.00
C LYS A 147 -1.69 4.44 19.02
N TRP A 148 -0.56 3.72 18.90
CA TRP A 148 0.75 4.35 18.84
C TRP A 148 0.88 5.33 17.66
N ILE A 149 0.44 4.94 16.46
CA ILE A 149 0.46 5.82 15.27
C ILE A 149 -0.31 7.12 15.54
N ARG A 150 -1.50 7.04 16.14
CA ARG A 150 -2.32 8.21 16.44
C ARG A 150 -1.76 9.08 17.57
N ASP A 151 -1.21 8.46 18.61
CA ASP A 151 -0.75 9.17 19.81
C ASP A 151 0.61 9.86 19.62
N TYR A 152 1.43 9.40 18.67
CA TYR A 152 2.82 9.83 18.50
C TYR A 152 3.07 10.50 17.14
N PRO A 153 3.27 9.81 16.01
CA PRO A 153 3.63 10.48 14.76
C PRO A 153 2.50 11.33 14.14
N MET A 154 1.23 11.06 14.47
CA MET A 154 0.09 11.90 14.03
C MET A 154 -0.36 12.95 15.05
N ASN A 155 0.18 12.93 16.28
CA ASN A 155 -0.25 13.84 17.33
C ASN A 155 0.62 15.10 17.38
N GLY A 156 0.07 16.25 17.01
CA GLY A 156 0.77 17.54 17.04
C GLY A 156 1.30 17.96 18.41
N GLU A 157 0.86 17.34 19.50
CA GLU A 157 1.36 17.58 20.86
C GLU A 157 2.56 16.67 21.26
N SER A 158 2.87 15.65 20.46
CA SER A 158 3.95 14.70 20.74
C SER A 158 5.31 15.21 20.25
N ARG A 159 6.39 14.89 20.98
CA ARG A 159 7.78 15.09 20.52
C ARG A 159 8.14 14.19 19.33
N ALA A 160 7.35 13.16 19.07
CA ALA A 160 7.49 12.28 17.91
C ALA A 160 6.56 12.66 16.75
N TYR A 161 5.86 13.80 16.82
CA TYR A 161 5.06 14.29 15.69
C TYR A 161 5.91 14.37 14.43
N ASP A 162 5.37 13.87 13.31
CA ASP A 162 6.05 13.81 12.02
C ASP A 162 7.36 13.00 11.98
N LYS A 163 7.63 12.18 13.00
CA LYS A 163 8.84 11.34 13.06
C LYS A 163 8.63 10.02 12.33
N TRP A 164 8.56 10.09 11.00
CA TRP A 164 8.40 8.94 10.11
C TRP A 164 9.74 8.34 9.71
N SER A 165 10.45 7.72 10.64
CA SER A 165 11.82 7.22 10.43
C SER A 165 11.91 5.69 10.40
N GLY A 166 12.97 5.15 9.78
CA GLY A 166 13.21 3.72 9.60
C GLY A 166 12.20 3.10 8.64
N TYR A 167 12.65 2.61 7.49
CA TYR A 167 11.80 1.89 6.54
C TYR A 167 12.62 1.19 5.47
N PHE A 168 13.62 1.89 4.92
CA PHE A 168 14.51 1.36 3.91
C PHE A 168 15.60 0.51 4.55
N GLU A 169 15.86 -0.63 3.94
CA GLU A 169 16.75 -1.67 4.45
C GLU A 169 18.23 -1.34 4.23
N ASP A 170 18.51 -0.48 3.25
CA ASP A 170 19.85 -0.15 2.74
C ASP A 170 20.45 1.11 3.37
N VAL A 171 19.73 1.75 4.30
CA VAL A 171 20.22 2.94 5.01
C VAL A 171 20.81 2.63 6.39
N PRO A 172 21.92 3.30 6.76
CA PRO A 172 22.43 3.24 8.11
C PRO A 172 21.42 3.75 9.13
N LYS A 173 21.58 3.31 10.38
CA LYS A 173 20.76 3.78 11.50
C LYS A 173 20.81 5.31 11.63
N ASP A 174 19.69 5.98 11.38
CA ASP A 174 19.49 7.39 11.69
C ASP A 174 18.00 7.70 11.91
N THR A 175 17.61 7.97 13.16
CA THR A 175 16.22 8.31 13.50
C THR A 175 15.80 9.71 13.02
N ALA A 176 16.74 10.53 12.55
CA ALA A 176 16.45 11.82 11.93
C ALA A 176 16.21 11.70 10.41
N ASN A 177 16.64 10.58 9.79
CA ASN A 177 16.29 10.25 8.42
C ASN A 177 14.84 9.77 8.37
N VAL A 178 13.97 10.64 7.87
CA VAL A 178 12.55 10.36 7.71
C VAL A 178 12.23 10.01 6.27
N ASN A 179 11.14 9.28 6.03
CA ASN A 179 10.71 8.84 4.71
C ASN A 179 9.28 9.24 4.38
N GLN A 180 8.96 9.20 3.09
CA GLN A 180 7.62 9.50 2.59
C GLN A 180 6.68 8.28 2.59
N ALA A 181 7.22 7.05 2.59
CA ALA A 181 6.44 5.82 2.47
C ALA A 181 5.51 5.61 3.68
N SER A 182 6.03 5.73 4.91
CA SER A 182 5.27 5.53 6.14
C SER A 182 4.03 6.45 6.28
N PRO A 183 4.12 7.79 6.11
CA PRO A 183 2.95 8.65 6.19
C PRO A 183 1.99 8.43 5.02
N THR A 184 2.50 8.21 3.81
CA THR A 184 1.66 7.97 2.61
C THR A 184 0.88 6.67 2.73
N MET A 185 1.48 5.59 3.25
CA MET A 185 0.78 4.32 3.51
C MET A 185 -0.14 4.37 4.73
N THR A 186 0.12 5.29 5.67
CA THR A 186 -0.84 5.60 6.75
C THR A 186 -2.09 6.27 6.20
N SER A 187 -1.92 7.25 5.30
CA SER A 187 -3.03 7.84 4.55
C SER A 187 -3.80 6.79 3.73
N TYR A 188 -3.10 5.88 3.05
CA TYR A 188 -3.73 4.75 2.34
C TYR A 188 -4.63 3.92 3.26
N TYR A 189 -4.14 3.54 4.44
CA TYR A 189 -4.89 2.74 5.41
C TYR A 189 -6.20 3.43 5.87
N ILE A 190 -6.17 4.75 6.02
CA ILE A 190 -7.33 5.56 6.40
C ILE A 190 -8.31 5.67 5.22
N LEU A 191 -7.81 6.05 4.03
CA LEU A 191 -8.62 6.34 2.85
C LEU A 191 -9.27 5.10 2.21
N THR A 192 -8.70 3.91 2.43
CA THR A 192 -9.28 2.63 1.95
C THR A 192 -10.49 2.15 2.75
N ARG A 193 -10.84 2.82 3.85
CA ARG A 193 -12.05 2.48 4.60
C ARG A 193 -13.31 2.94 3.88
N GLU A 194 -14.38 2.17 3.99
CA GLU A 194 -15.71 2.60 3.56
C GLU A 194 -16.07 3.91 4.29
N ASP A 195 -15.80 3.95 5.59
CA ASP A 195 -15.91 5.12 6.46
C ASP A 195 -14.56 5.38 7.17
N PRO A 196 -13.75 6.33 6.68
CA PRO A 196 -12.47 6.71 7.29
C PRO A 196 -12.60 7.15 8.76
N ALA A 197 -13.74 7.72 9.17
CA ALA A 197 -13.96 8.21 10.52
C ALA A 197 -13.93 7.11 11.59
N ARG A 198 -14.07 5.83 11.18
CA ARG A 198 -14.01 4.68 12.11
C ARG A 198 -12.62 4.43 12.66
N VAL A 199 -11.58 4.67 11.87
CA VAL A 199 -10.19 4.49 12.30
C VAL A 199 -9.59 5.80 12.77
N ASP A 200 -10.04 6.92 12.19
CA ASP A 200 -9.59 8.26 12.50
C ASP A 200 -10.73 9.29 12.36
N PRO A 201 -11.34 9.74 13.49
CA PRO A 201 -12.37 10.78 13.46
C PRO A 201 -11.91 12.13 12.88
N GLY A 202 -10.60 12.41 12.91
CA GLY A 202 -9.98 13.64 12.39
C GLY A 202 -9.46 13.53 10.96
N TRP A 203 -9.73 12.42 10.27
CA TRP A 203 -9.01 11.99 9.06
C TRP A 203 -8.86 13.04 7.96
N VAL A 204 -9.82 13.95 7.77
CA VAL A 204 -9.72 14.97 6.72
C VAL A 204 -8.50 15.86 6.97
N ASN A 205 -8.34 16.34 8.20
CA ASN A 205 -7.21 17.19 8.57
C ASN A 205 -5.92 16.37 8.67
N ASP A 206 -6.00 15.17 9.24
CA ASP A 206 -4.81 14.35 9.48
C ASP A 206 -4.20 13.86 8.17
N VAL A 207 -5.01 13.32 7.24
CA VAL A 207 -4.55 12.92 5.91
C VAL A 207 -4.09 14.13 5.09
N GLY A 208 -4.80 15.26 5.17
CA GLY A 208 -4.38 16.51 4.54
C GLY A 208 -3.00 16.96 5.02
N HIS A 209 -2.75 16.91 6.33
CA HIS A 209 -1.44 17.18 6.91
C HIS A 209 -0.37 16.21 6.41
N LEU A 210 -0.64 14.90 6.38
CA LEU A 210 0.34 13.91 5.88
C LEU A 210 0.72 14.15 4.41
N ILE A 211 -0.26 14.47 3.55
CA ILE A 211 -0.03 14.82 2.14
C ILE A 211 0.85 16.07 2.03
N ASP A 212 0.50 17.13 2.78
CA ASP A 212 1.22 18.39 2.77
C ASP A 212 2.63 18.24 3.35
N TRP A 213 2.79 17.45 4.40
CA TRP A 213 4.08 17.19 5.05
C TRP A 213 5.03 16.47 4.10
N VAL A 214 4.58 15.42 3.41
CA VAL A 214 5.38 14.72 2.40
C VAL A 214 5.85 15.68 1.32
N ARG A 215 4.95 16.51 0.78
CA ARG A 215 5.30 17.53 -0.21
C ARG A 215 6.31 18.54 0.34
N GLN A 216 6.13 19.02 1.56
CA GLN A 216 7.01 20.04 2.15
C GLN A 216 8.41 19.51 2.45
N LYS A 217 8.55 18.24 2.86
CA LYS A 217 9.83 17.64 3.22
C LYS A 217 10.60 17.10 2.02
N PHE A 218 9.89 16.41 1.12
CA PHE A 218 10.51 15.66 0.03
C PHE A 218 10.15 16.19 -1.34
N GLY A 219 9.34 17.25 -1.41
CA GLY A 219 8.89 17.83 -2.67
C GLY A 219 10.02 18.51 -3.43
N ARG A 220 10.08 18.20 -4.73
CA ARG A 220 10.88 18.92 -5.72
C ARG A 220 9.98 19.59 -6.73
N GLY A 221 10.43 20.76 -7.19
CA GLY A 221 9.71 21.57 -8.17
C GLY A 221 9.05 22.82 -7.56
N PRO A 222 7.90 23.26 -8.11
CA PRO A 222 7.07 22.54 -9.08
C PRO A 222 7.70 22.46 -10.49
N TYR A 223 7.55 21.32 -11.16
CA TYR A 223 7.93 21.10 -12.56
C TYR A 223 6.70 21.18 -13.45
N PHE A 224 6.52 22.30 -14.16
CA PHE A 224 5.30 22.56 -14.93
C PHE A 224 4.00 22.40 -14.09
N GLY A 225 4.09 22.79 -12.82
CA GLY A 225 3.01 22.67 -11.84
C GLY A 225 2.93 21.32 -11.11
N ALA A 226 3.71 20.31 -11.49
CA ALA A 226 3.75 19.03 -10.78
C ALA A 226 4.74 19.06 -9.62
N TRP A 227 4.43 18.35 -8.54
CA TRP A 227 5.39 18.06 -7.49
C TRP A 227 6.00 16.69 -7.73
N ALA A 228 7.33 16.61 -7.74
CA ALA A 228 8.02 15.33 -7.64
C ALA A 228 8.37 15.08 -6.18
N ILE A 229 8.48 13.83 -5.76
CA ILE A 229 8.73 13.44 -4.37
C ILE A 229 10.03 12.64 -4.29
N ASP A 230 10.90 13.01 -3.36
CA ASP A 230 12.06 12.21 -2.96
C ASP A 230 11.66 11.12 -1.96
N GLU A 231 12.52 10.11 -1.84
CA GLU A 231 12.28 8.90 -1.06
C GLU A 231 12.30 9.16 0.46
N GLN A 232 13.38 9.78 0.92
CA GLN A 232 13.72 9.98 2.33
C GLN A 232 14.73 11.12 2.48
N GLY A 233 15.04 11.51 3.71
CA GLY A 233 16.12 12.44 4.00
C GLY A 233 16.15 12.90 5.44
N ALA A 234 17.33 13.35 5.87
CA ALA A 234 17.56 13.93 7.19
C ALA A 234 17.63 15.48 7.13
N PRO A 235 17.26 16.19 8.22
CA PRO A 235 17.47 17.63 8.33
C PRO A 235 18.95 18.03 8.15
N PRO A 236 19.21 19.27 7.70
CA PRO A 236 18.25 20.29 7.30
C PRO A 236 17.79 20.16 5.84
N ALA A 237 18.47 19.33 5.05
CA ALA A 237 18.27 19.29 3.61
C ALA A 237 17.04 18.47 3.21
N TYR A 238 16.79 17.34 3.87
CA TYR A 238 15.80 16.33 3.47
C TYR A 238 15.94 15.89 1.99
N LEU A 239 17.13 16.10 1.41
CA LEU A 239 17.50 15.69 0.06
C LEU A 239 18.21 14.34 0.16
N GLY A 240 17.46 13.27 0.46
CA GLY A 240 18.00 11.92 0.32
C GLY A 240 18.02 11.48 -1.14
N CYS A 241 18.42 10.22 -1.33
CA CYS A 241 18.46 9.50 -2.60
C CYS A 241 17.30 9.89 -3.56
N CYS A 242 17.50 9.94 -4.88
CA CYS A 242 18.72 9.69 -5.68
C CYS A 242 18.81 10.63 -6.90
N SER A 243 17.88 11.58 -7.01
CA SER A 243 17.58 12.28 -8.25
C SER A 243 17.31 13.75 -8.01
N ARG A 244 17.69 14.60 -8.96
CA ARG A 244 17.27 16.02 -8.96
C ARG A 244 15.84 16.21 -9.46
N ALA A 245 15.21 15.15 -9.94
CA ALA A 245 13.87 15.12 -10.51
C ALA A 245 12.85 14.41 -9.60
N GLY A 246 13.26 13.98 -8.40
CA GLY A 246 12.45 13.09 -7.56
C GLY A 246 12.47 11.66 -8.09
N LEU A 247 11.63 10.82 -7.49
CA LEU A 247 11.53 9.41 -7.82
C LEU A 247 10.17 9.06 -8.40
N ALA A 248 10.17 8.11 -9.34
CA ALA A 248 8.97 7.72 -10.08
C ALA A 248 7.92 7.10 -9.16
N SER A 249 8.31 6.08 -8.38
CA SER A 249 7.48 5.36 -7.41
C SER A 249 6.91 6.33 -6.39
N ASP A 250 7.77 7.12 -5.74
CA ASP A 250 7.35 8.04 -4.68
C ASP A 250 6.42 9.15 -5.17
N THR A 251 6.74 9.74 -6.32
CA THR A 251 5.88 10.77 -6.94
C THR A 251 4.51 10.19 -7.30
N SER A 252 4.49 8.98 -7.89
CA SER A 252 3.23 8.32 -8.21
C SER A 252 2.43 7.96 -6.96
N ARG A 253 3.09 7.53 -5.87
CA ARG A 253 2.46 7.18 -4.58
C ARG A 253 1.76 8.38 -3.97
N TRP A 254 2.44 9.52 -3.91
CA TRP A 254 1.85 10.77 -3.45
C TRP A 254 0.67 11.22 -4.33
N GLY A 255 0.81 11.11 -5.65
CA GLY A 255 -0.28 11.40 -6.59
C GLY A 255 -1.50 10.47 -6.41
N GLY A 256 -1.27 9.19 -6.15
CA GLY A 256 -2.32 8.20 -5.86
C GLY A 256 -3.09 8.52 -4.57
N ILE A 257 -2.39 8.90 -3.50
CA ILE A 257 -3.04 9.30 -2.24
C ILE A 257 -3.83 10.60 -2.40
N ASN A 258 -3.32 11.58 -3.16
CA ASN A 258 -4.08 12.78 -3.49
C ASN A 258 -5.37 12.45 -4.25
N ALA A 259 -5.33 11.50 -5.20
CA ALA A 259 -6.53 11.05 -5.92
C ALA A 259 -7.56 10.40 -4.98
N MET A 260 -7.12 9.53 -4.08
CA MET A 260 -7.98 8.91 -3.05
C MET A 260 -8.55 9.93 -2.06
N TYR A 261 -7.75 10.93 -1.66
CA TYR A 261 -8.21 12.01 -0.80
C TYR A 261 -9.28 12.86 -1.50
N TYR A 262 -9.09 13.18 -2.79
CA TYR A 262 -10.10 13.85 -3.60
C TYR A 262 -11.39 13.03 -3.71
N GLU A 263 -11.32 11.73 -3.94
CA GLU A 263 -12.52 10.87 -4.01
C GLU A 263 -13.38 11.01 -2.74
N LYS A 264 -12.75 11.08 -1.57
CA LYS A 264 -13.45 11.15 -0.28
C LYS A 264 -13.90 12.56 0.12
N THR A 265 -13.22 13.61 -0.35
CA THR A 265 -13.44 14.99 0.13
C THR A 265 -13.99 15.94 -0.92
N GLY A 266 -13.77 15.67 -2.20
CA GLY A 266 -14.01 16.60 -3.30
C GLY A 266 -12.96 17.72 -3.42
N ASP A 267 -11.82 17.63 -2.71
CA ASP A 267 -10.77 18.65 -2.74
C ASP A 267 -10.16 18.83 -4.14
N ALA A 268 -10.43 19.98 -4.76
CA ALA A 268 -10.01 20.27 -6.13
C ALA A 268 -8.49 20.42 -6.28
N GLN A 269 -7.77 20.84 -5.23
CA GLN A 269 -6.32 20.95 -5.27
C GLN A 269 -5.69 19.56 -5.23
N ALA A 270 -6.19 18.65 -4.40
CA ALA A 270 -5.74 17.26 -4.36
C ALA A 270 -5.95 16.58 -5.72
N ARG A 271 -7.10 16.81 -6.39
CA ARG A 271 -7.31 16.32 -7.75
C ARG A 271 -6.25 16.83 -8.73
N GLU A 272 -5.92 18.11 -8.66
CA GLU A 272 -4.94 18.75 -9.55
C GLU A 272 -3.52 18.24 -9.28
N ASP A 273 -3.16 18.14 -8.01
CA ASP A 273 -1.87 17.62 -7.55
C ASP A 273 -1.69 16.15 -7.96
N ALA A 274 -2.74 15.33 -7.84
CA ALA A 274 -2.76 13.97 -8.35
C ALA A 274 -2.54 13.94 -9.87
N PHE A 275 -3.35 14.69 -10.63
CA PHE A 275 -3.26 14.72 -12.09
C PHE A 275 -1.86 15.11 -12.56
N ARG A 276 -1.30 16.21 -12.02
CA ARG A 276 0.01 16.71 -12.46
C ARG A 276 1.15 15.79 -12.08
N SER A 277 1.14 15.25 -10.87
CA SER A 277 2.25 14.43 -10.35
C SER A 277 2.25 13.04 -11.00
N LEU A 278 1.08 12.45 -11.26
CA LEU A 278 0.99 11.19 -12.02
C LEU A 278 1.45 11.39 -13.46
N ASN A 279 1.05 12.47 -14.14
CA ASN A 279 1.58 12.79 -15.46
C ASN A 279 3.09 13.01 -15.43
N TYR A 280 3.62 13.72 -14.43
CA TYR A 280 5.05 13.90 -14.27
C TYR A 280 5.79 12.57 -14.09
N ALA A 281 5.25 11.66 -13.28
CA ALA A 281 5.82 10.34 -13.06
C ALA A 281 5.90 9.50 -14.36
N THR A 282 5.09 9.80 -15.40
CA THR A 282 5.22 9.12 -16.70
C THR A 282 6.51 9.45 -17.46
N TYR A 283 7.19 10.56 -17.17
CA TYR A 283 8.48 10.89 -17.80
C TYR A 283 9.60 9.93 -17.41
N PHE A 284 9.41 9.12 -16.37
CA PHE A 284 10.35 8.09 -15.95
C PHE A 284 10.17 6.77 -16.72
N ALA A 285 9.07 6.62 -17.46
CA ALA A 285 8.80 5.46 -18.30
C ALA A 285 9.53 5.58 -19.65
N ALA A 286 10.37 4.61 -19.95
CA ALA A 286 10.97 4.45 -21.28
C ALA A 286 9.97 3.86 -22.28
N SER A 287 10.22 4.07 -23.57
CA SER A 287 9.36 3.57 -24.65
C SER A 287 9.30 2.04 -24.75
N ASP A 288 10.23 1.32 -24.11
CA ASP A 288 10.25 -0.14 -24.00
C ASP A 288 9.54 -0.66 -22.74
N GLY A 289 8.88 0.22 -21.97
CA GLY A 289 8.12 -0.11 -20.78
C GLY A 289 8.95 -0.20 -19.49
N LYS A 290 10.26 0.03 -19.55
CA LYS A 290 11.08 0.11 -18.33
C LYS A 290 10.84 1.42 -17.59
N ILE A 291 10.65 1.35 -16.29
CA ILE A 291 10.47 2.53 -15.44
C ILE A 291 11.77 2.80 -14.70
N SER A 292 12.34 3.99 -14.91
CA SER A 292 13.50 4.44 -14.13
C SER A 292 13.05 4.86 -12.73
N CYS A 293 13.74 4.43 -11.66
CA CYS A 293 13.49 4.93 -10.31
C CYS A 293 13.73 6.44 -10.23
N CYS A 294 14.82 6.89 -10.86
CA CYS A 294 15.54 8.09 -10.46
C CYS A 294 15.87 9.01 -11.65
N GLY A 295 15.20 8.79 -12.79
CA GLY A 295 15.40 9.54 -14.03
C GLY A 295 16.66 9.13 -14.79
N GLN A 296 17.06 9.95 -15.77
CA GLN A 296 18.24 9.69 -16.57
C GLN A 296 19.52 10.18 -15.87
N GLY A 297 20.60 9.41 -16.03
CA GLY A 297 21.93 9.80 -15.55
C GLY A 297 22.24 9.36 -14.11
N PHE A 298 21.32 8.66 -13.45
CA PHE A 298 21.59 7.95 -12.21
C PHE A 298 22.15 6.54 -12.51
N GLY A 299 23.19 6.11 -11.80
CA GLY A 299 23.72 4.75 -11.93
C GLY A 299 22.76 3.74 -11.29
N GLY A 300 22.45 2.64 -11.95
CA GLY A 300 21.46 1.67 -11.42
C GLY A 300 20.02 2.17 -11.50
N GLN A 301 19.66 2.93 -12.54
CA GLN A 301 18.36 3.59 -12.68
C GLN A 301 17.12 2.66 -12.72
N TYR A 302 17.28 1.33 -12.83
CA TYR A 302 16.16 0.40 -12.96
C TYR A 302 16.09 -0.54 -11.76
N TRP A 303 15.16 -0.27 -10.87
CA TRP A 303 14.86 -1.08 -9.69
C TRP A 303 13.52 -1.78 -9.88
N PHE A 304 13.45 -3.06 -9.51
CA PHE A 304 12.30 -3.90 -9.84
C PHE A 304 11.06 -3.48 -9.03
N ASP A 305 11.25 -3.28 -7.74
CA ASP A 305 10.24 -2.84 -6.79
C ASP A 305 9.76 -1.42 -7.12
N ASP A 306 10.66 -0.47 -7.33
CA ASP A 306 10.29 0.90 -7.70
C ASP A 306 9.51 0.94 -9.01
N GLY A 307 10.05 0.32 -10.07
CA GLY A 307 9.53 0.47 -11.41
C GLY A 307 8.30 -0.39 -11.72
N TYR A 308 8.21 -1.60 -11.16
CA TYR A 308 7.15 -2.56 -11.53
C TYR A 308 6.24 -2.95 -10.36
N GLY A 309 6.68 -2.74 -9.12
CA GLY A 309 5.88 -2.98 -7.93
C GLY A 309 5.13 -1.73 -7.48
N ASP A 310 5.86 -0.74 -7.01
CA ASP A 310 5.32 0.45 -6.37
C ASP A 310 4.78 1.47 -7.37
N TYR A 311 5.55 1.83 -8.40
CA TYR A 311 5.12 2.80 -9.41
C TYR A 311 3.74 2.49 -9.98
N ILE A 312 3.55 1.29 -10.54
CA ILE A 312 2.33 0.92 -11.29
C ILE A 312 1.09 0.88 -10.38
N ARG A 313 1.22 0.41 -9.13
CA ARG A 313 0.07 0.24 -8.23
C ARG A 313 -0.61 1.58 -7.93
N ASN A 314 0.17 2.65 -7.87
CA ASN A 314 -0.32 3.97 -7.50
C ASN A 314 -1.19 4.59 -8.61
N PHE A 315 -0.87 4.30 -9.88
CA PHE A 315 -1.75 4.66 -11.01
C PHE A 315 -3.07 3.89 -10.95
N MET A 316 -3.06 2.62 -10.55
CA MET A 316 -4.28 1.82 -10.40
C MET A 316 -5.18 2.41 -9.30
N TRP A 317 -4.61 2.78 -8.15
CA TRP A 317 -5.36 3.47 -7.09
C TRP A 317 -5.95 4.79 -7.58
N ALA A 318 -5.15 5.60 -8.29
CA ALA A 318 -5.60 6.88 -8.80
C ALA A 318 -6.74 6.76 -9.82
N MET A 319 -6.65 5.80 -10.76
CA MET A 319 -7.72 5.55 -11.72
C MET A 319 -8.97 4.95 -11.05
N GLY A 320 -8.82 4.18 -9.98
CA GLY A 320 -9.93 3.73 -9.15
C GLY A 320 -10.69 4.89 -8.50
N ALA A 321 -9.94 5.82 -7.90
CA ALA A 321 -10.47 6.98 -7.20
C ALA A 321 -11.03 8.06 -8.16
N VAL A 322 -10.36 8.27 -9.30
CA VAL A 322 -10.72 9.24 -10.35
C VAL A 322 -10.79 8.53 -11.69
N PRO A 323 -11.93 7.87 -12.02
CA PRO A 323 -12.08 7.09 -13.24
C PRO A 323 -11.83 7.86 -14.54
N GLU A 324 -11.96 9.18 -14.53
CA GLU A 324 -11.61 10.06 -15.65
C GLU A 324 -10.13 9.99 -16.04
N PHE A 325 -9.24 9.59 -15.12
CA PHE A 325 -7.80 9.41 -15.41
C PHE A 325 -7.51 8.13 -16.21
N ALA A 326 -8.45 7.19 -16.27
CA ALA A 326 -8.27 5.99 -17.08
C ALA A 326 -8.31 6.29 -18.61
N PRO A 327 -7.80 5.39 -19.46
CA PRO A 327 -7.85 5.57 -20.91
C PRO A 327 -9.28 5.77 -21.45
N VAL A 328 -9.42 6.72 -22.38
CA VAL A 328 -10.70 7.04 -23.03
C VAL A 328 -11.06 6.01 -24.08
N GLY A 329 -12.32 5.58 -24.15
CA GLY A 329 -12.81 4.64 -25.15
C GLY A 329 -12.42 3.18 -24.88
N GLU A 330 -11.90 2.88 -23.69
CA GLU A 330 -11.55 1.53 -23.25
C GLU A 330 -12.42 1.08 -22.08
N THR A 331 -12.65 -0.23 -21.97
CA THR A 331 -13.37 -0.84 -20.84
C THR A 331 -12.37 -1.41 -19.83
N HIS A 332 -12.46 -0.97 -18.58
CA HIS A 332 -11.57 -1.38 -17.48
C HIS A 332 -12.33 -1.55 -16.17
N LEU A 333 -12.00 -2.61 -15.42
CA LEU A 333 -12.27 -2.69 -13.99
C LEU A 333 -11.16 -1.95 -13.25
N LEU A 334 -11.50 -0.82 -12.62
CA LEU A 334 -10.53 0.14 -12.08
C LEU A 334 -10.27 -0.05 -10.59
N HIS A 335 -11.28 -0.49 -9.82
CA HIS A 335 -11.16 -0.68 -8.38
C HIS A 335 -12.12 -1.77 -7.88
N SER A 336 -11.77 -2.42 -6.78
CA SER A 336 -12.65 -3.31 -6.02
C SER A 336 -12.31 -3.23 -4.53
N THR A 337 -13.32 -3.33 -3.67
CA THR A 337 -13.13 -3.49 -2.21
C THR A 337 -12.80 -4.93 -1.81
N SER A 338 -12.63 -5.85 -2.78
CA SER A 338 -12.20 -7.22 -2.58
C SER A 338 -11.15 -7.61 -3.61
N VAL A 339 -10.36 -8.65 -3.35
CA VAL A 339 -9.39 -9.14 -4.33
C VAL A 339 -10.11 -9.71 -5.56
N VAL A 340 -9.82 -9.13 -6.73
CA VAL A 340 -10.31 -9.62 -8.02
C VAL A 340 -9.48 -10.83 -8.44
N GLN A 341 -10.11 -12.00 -8.51
CA GLN A 341 -9.46 -13.27 -8.86
C GLN A 341 -9.39 -13.49 -10.38
N LYS A 342 -10.37 -12.95 -11.12
CA LYS A 342 -10.45 -13.09 -12.57
C LYS A 342 -11.19 -11.92 -13.19
N VAL A 343 -10.73 -11.50 -14.36
CA VAL A 343 -11.46 -10.57 -15.24
C VAL A 343 -11.45 -11.10 -16.67
N SER A 344 -12.51 -10.83 -17.42
CA SER A 344 -12.62 -11.17 -18.83
C SER A 344 -13.35 -10.05 -19.56
N TYR A 345 -12.72 -9.56 -20.62
CA TYR A 345 -13.19 -8.44 -21.43
C TYR A 345 -13.71 -8.94 -22.79
N GLY A 346 -14.82 -8.38 -23.23
CA GLY A 346 -15.40 -8.55 -24.55
C GLY A 346 -15.85 -7.22 -25.11
N LYS A 347 -16.33 -7.21 -26.36
CA LYS A 347 -16.63 -5.97 -27.10
C LYS A 347 -17.59 -5.02 -26.36
N ARG A 348 -18.61 -5.55 -25.68
CA ARG A 348 -19.63 -4.83 -24.91
C ARG A 348 -20.00 -5.58 -23.63
N ARG A 349 -18.97 -6.18 -23.04
CA ARG A 349 -19.13 -7.05 -21.88
C ARG A 349 -17.87 -7.06 -21.06
N VAL A 350 -18.03 -6.99 -19.75
CA VAL A 350 -16.99 -7.30 -18.78
C VAL A 350 -17.58 -8.25 -17.74
N SER A 351 -16.82 -9.29 -17.39
CA SER A 351 -17.18 -10.20 -16.30
C SER A 351 -15.99 -10.42 -15.41
N TYR A 352 -16.23 -10.47 -14.11
CA TYR A 352 -15.18 -10.65 -13.12
C TYR A 352 -15.64 -11.52 -11.96
N GLN A 353 -14.67 -12.01 -11.20
CA GLN A 353 -14.84 -12.77 -9.97
C GLN A 353 -14.04 -12.09 -8.87
N THR A 354 -14.69 -11.75 -7.76
CA THR A 354 -14.04 -11.31 -6.52
C THR A 354 -13.95 -12.45 -5.49
N PHE A 355 -12.99 -12.33 -4.58
CA PHE A 355 -12.81 -13.26 -3.46
C PHE A 355 -14.03 -13.22 -2.51
N ASP A 356 -14.42 -12.01 -2.11
CA ASP A 356 -15.58 -11.81 -1.25
C ASP A 356 -16.88 -11.86 -2.04
N ARG A 357 -17.92 -12.40 -1.40
CA ARG A 357 -19.28 -12.38 -1.97
C ARG A 357 -19.90 -10.98 -1.93
N ALA A 358 -19.42 -10.14 -1.03
CA ALA A 358 -19.86 -8.77 -0.86
C ALA A 358 -18.70 -7.82 -1.13
N SER A 359 -18.81 -7.02 -2.18
CA SER A 359 -17.83 -6.00 -2.52
C SER A 359 -18.44 -4.90 -3.38
N THR A 360 -17.67 -3.84 -3.57
CA THR A 360 -17.99 -2.72 -4.46
C THR A 360 -16.88 -2.50 -5.47
N GLU A 361 -17.26 -2.41 -6.73
CA GLU A 361 -16.34 -2.24 -7.85
C GLU A 361 -16.60 -0.93 -8.58
N VAL A 362 -15.53 -0.36 -9.15
CA VAL A 362 -15.59 0.80 -10.03
C VAL A 362 -15.09 0.37 -11.40
N LEU A 363 -15.90 0.61 -12.42
CA LEU A 363 -15.59 0.33 -13.81
C LEU A 363 -15.66 1.62 -14.62
N ARG A 364 -14.81 1.70 -15.64
CA ARG A 364 -15.01 2.60 -16.78
C ARG A 364 -15.37 1.75 -17.99
N LEU A 365 -16.49 2.05 -18.62
CA LEU A 365 -17.00 1.33 -19.78
C LEU A 365 -17.05 2.27 -20.99
N ASN A 366 -16.70 1.75 -22.15
CA ASN A 366 -16.87 2.45 -23.43
C ASN A 366 -18.23 2.15 -24.08
N PHE A 367 -19.18 1.64 -23.31
CA PHE A 367 -20.54 1.31 -23.71
C PHE A 367 -21.51 1.55 -22.56
N GLU A 368 -22.77 1.82 -22.88
CA GLU A 368 -23.83 1.98 -21.88
C GLU A 368 -24.24 0.62 -21.32
N PRO A 369 -24.21 0.40 -19.99
CA PRO A 369 -24.62 -0.88 -19.42
C PRO A 369 -26.14 -1.06 -19.53
N THR A 370 -26.58 -2.14 -20.19
CA THR A 370 -28.00 -2.52 -20.28
C THR A 370 -28.36 -3.68 -19.36
N LEU A 371 -27.35 -4.43 -18.88
CA LEU A 371 -27.53 -5.50 -17.90
C LEU A 371 -26.32 -5.57 -16.96
N VAL A 372 -26.61 -5.47 -15.66
CA VAL A 372 -25.65 -5.79 -14.58
C VAL A 372 -26.22 -6.93 -13.77
N ALA A 373 -25.46 -8.00 -13.56
CA ALA A 373 -25.90 -9.15 -12.79
C ALA A 373 -24.79 -9.70 -11.89
N ALA A 374 -25.17 -10.19 -10.71
CA ALA A 374 -24.29 -10.89 -9.77
C ALA A 374 -24.86 -12.28 -9.44
N GLY A 375 -24.09 -13.34 -9.66
CA GLY A 375 -24.53 -14.72 -9.43
C GLY A 375 -25.77 -15.12 -10.25
N GLY A 376 -25.95 -14.52 -11.43
CA GLY A 376 -27.12 -14.72 -12.29
C GLY A 376 -28.36 -13.89 -11.91
N MET A 377 -28.32 -13.13 -10.81
CA MET A 377 -29.38 -12.21 -10.43
C MET A 377 -29.11 -10.82 -11.02
N THR A 378 -30.08 -10.27 -11.76
CA THR A 378 -30.03 -8.89 -12.24
C THR A 378 -30.02 -7.91 -11.08
N LEU A 379 -29.08 -6.97 -11.10
CA LEU A 379 -28.98 -5.87 -10.16
C LEU A 379 -29.82 -4.69 -10.67
N ALA A 380 -30.39 -3.91 -9.75
CA ALA A 380 -31.13 -2.70 -10.10
C ALA A 380 -30.17 -1.50 -10.19
N GLU A 381 -30.41 -0.61 -11.15
CA GLU A 381 -29.81 0.71 -11.15
C GLU A 381 -30.37 1.54 -9.98
N ARG A 382 -29.50 2.32 -9.34
CA ARG A 382 -29.82 3.11 -8.15
C ARG A 382 -29.19 4.50 -8.24
N HIS A 383 -29.65 5.38 -7.36
CA HIS A 383 -29.03 6.69 -7.16
C HIS A 383 -27.77 6.62 -6.28
N ASP A 384 -27.66 5.60 -5.42
CA ASP A 384 -26.53 5.35 -4.53
C ASP A 384 -26.27 3.85 -4.34
N LEU A 385 -25.16 3.54 -3.66
CA LEU A 385 -24.75 2.17 -3.31
C LEU A 385 -24.91 1.84 -1.83
N GLN A 386 -25.90 2.42 -1.14
CA GLN A 386 -26.22 2.04 0.25
C GLN A 386 -26.83 0.63 0.35
N GLN A 387 -27.33 0.09 -0.75
CA GLN A 387 -27.79 -1.30 -0.87
C GLN A 387 -27.31 -1.89 -2.21
N GLN A 388 -27.47 -3.20 -2.37
CA GLN A 388 -27.09 -3.93 -3.59
C GLN A 388 -27.71 -3.29 -4.85
N GLY A 389 -26.90 -3.07 -5.88
CA GLY A 389 -27.29 -2.44 -7.13
C GLY A 389 -26.09 -1.88 -7.88
N TYR A 390 -26.35 -1.00 -8.84
CA TYR A 390 -25.29 -0.26 -9.53
C TYR A 390 -25.69 1.19 -9.78
N THR A 391 -24.71 2.06 -9.95
CA THR A 391 -24.90 3.44 -10.43
C THR A 391 -24.22 3.61 -11.78
N VAL A 392 -24.73 4.52 -12.60
CA VAL A 392 -24.16 4.88 -13.90
C VAL A 392 -23.96 6.39 -13.97
N GLN A 393 -22.78 6.81 -14.40
CA GLN A 393 -22.44 8.20 -14.63
C GLN A 393 -21.83 8.34 -16.03
N SER A 394 -22.47 9.09 -16.92
CA SER A 394 -21.90 9.42 -18.22
C SER A 394 -20.76 10.44 -18.08
N LEU A 395 -19.69 10.22 -18.83
CA LEU A 395 -18.55 11.13 -18.92
C LEU A 395 -18.64 12.00 -20.17
N ALA A 396 -17.98 13.16 -20.15
CA ALA A 396 -17.91 14.06 -21.31
C ALA A 396 -17.23 13.41 -22.54
N SER A 397 -16.45 12.35 -22.34
CA SER A 397 -15.85 11.55 -23.42
C SER A 397 -16.83 10.65 -24.15
N GLY A 398 -18.04 10.44 -23.61
CA GLY A 398 -18.99 9.42 -24.08
C GLY A 398 -18.81 8.04 -23.41
N ASP A 399 -17.81 7.88 -22.55
CA ASP A 399 -17.67 6.69 -21.69
C ASP A 399 -18.63 6.77 -20.48
N TYR A 400 -18.69 5.69 -19.71
CA TYR A 400 -19.53 5.57 -18.52
C TYR A 400 -18.69 5.09 -17.33
N VAL A 401 -18.86 5.73 -16.18
CA VAL A 401 -18.40 5.19 -14.90
C VAL A 401 -19.55 4.39 -14.30
N VAL A 402 -19.29 3.12 -14.02
CA VAL A 402 -20.26 2.22 -13.41
C VAL A 402 -19.71 1.76 -12.07
N ARG A 403 -20.47 1.98 -11.00
CA ARG A 403 -20.13 1.45 -9.69
C ARG A 403 -21.11 0.34 -9.33
N VAL A 404 -20.62 -0.83 -8.96
CA VAL A 404 -21.44 -2.02 -8.70
C VAL A 404 -21.25 -2.44 -7.26
N ARG A 405 -22.34 -2.58 -6.50
CA ARG A 405 -22.33 -3.20 -5.16
C ARG A 405 -23.10 -4.51 -5.21
N HIS A 406 -22.43 -5.61 -4.88
CA HIS A 406 -23.03 -6.94 -4.75
C HIS A 406 -22.83 -7.47 -3.34
N VAL A 407 -23.71 -8.37 -2.86
CA VAL A 407 -23.61 -8.91 -1.48
C VAL A 407 -23.63 -10.44 -1.38
N ASN A 408 -24.12 -11.15 -2.40
CA ASN A 408 -24.35 -12.61 -2.33
C ASN A 408 -23.41 -13.46 -3.20
N SER A 409 -22.70 -12.86 -4.15
CA SER A 409 -21.88 -13.57 -5.13
C SER A 409 -20.78 -12.66 -5.65
N GLY A 410 -19.54 -13.13 -5.67
CA GLY A 410 -18.41 -12.43 -6.29
C GLY A 410 -18.37 -12.54 -7.82
N ALA A 411 -19.20 -13.40 -8.42
CA ALA A 411 -19.31 -13.52 -9.88
C ALA A 411 -20.21 -12.41 -10.44
N VAL A 412 -19.65 -11.45 -11.16
CA VAL A 412 -20.38 -10.31 -11.73
C VAL A 412 -20.20 -10.26 -13.24
N SER A 413 -21.27 -9.87 -13.95
CA SER A 413 -21.23 -9.56 -15.37
C SER A 413 -21.95 -8.26 -15.67
N VAL A 414 -21.31 -7.41 -16.46
CA VAL A 414 -21.86 -6.19 -17.03
C VAL A 414 -21.88 -6.34 -18.54
N ALA A 415 -23.02 -6.08 -19.18
CA ALA A 415 -23.20 -6.12 -20.62
C ALA A 415 -23.94 -4.86 -21.09
N GLY A 416 -23.70 -4.46 -22.34
CA GLY A 416 -24.30 -3.29 -22.93
C GLY A 416 -24.53 -3.40 -24.44
N ASP A 417 -25.10 -2.34 -24.99
CA ASP A 417 -25.57 -2.27 -26.38
C ASP A 417 -24.58 -1.70 -27.40
#